data_AF-A0ABD1EIC8-F1
#
_entry.id   AF-A0ABD1EIC8-F1
#
_cell.length_a   1.000
_cell.length_b   1.000
_cell.length_c   1.000
_cell.angle_alpha   90.00
_cell.angle_beta   90.00
_cell.angle_gamma   90.00
#
_symmetry.space_group_name_H-M   'P 1'
#
loop_
_entity.id
_entity.type
_entity.pdbx_description
1 polymer ?
#
loop_
_entity_poly.entity_id
_entity_poly.type
_entity_poly.pdbx_seq_one_letter_code
_entity_poly.pdbx_strand_id
1 'polypeptide(L)'
;MFKIAQIACKLTQNHRIFYPIVQKTVLKQFILQRVRLENLRSPFNSKPKLLKINWNPLVSFKVTFALSILTWLGFNKADEEKDSELIMTLKRAVLCTQREQFETAEQMLHLALRIAQQQQDYQGILYCYDLMANLAFNTYDLDKAEKLFVNVLQLLLGDGTSEDDLKVIHISLKLARICQLKANIERADLGYRWCLEKIEHQRKVNEDSEILYGVINDWYAQYLLDVGDLPKALVHLNEAYKVCTETQGLKNEKSMLLLNDLGITSFRAEDYEAAEKYLREALALGNQLEDKTHLGVIHANLGLILLQKGVINEAEKLCNTGRKLDF
;
A
#
# COMPACT_ATOMS: atom_id res chain seq x y z
N MET A 1 18.42 -21.30 13.75
CA MET A 1 18.27 -19.86 14.05
C MET A 1 19.05 -18.96 13.09
N PHE A 2 20.39 -19.04 12.99
CA PHE A 2 21.19 -18.17 12.09
C PHE A 2 20.79 -18.25 10.59
N LYS A 3 20.59 -19.47 10.05
CA LYS A 3 20.10 -19.66 8.66
C LYS A 3 18.70 -19.08 8.43
N ILE A 4 17.81 -19.16 9.43
CA ILE A 4 16.43 -18.65 9.32
C ILE A 4 16.43 -17.11 9.39
N ALA A 5 17.25 -16.53 10.27
CA ALA A 5 17.45 -15.09 10.33
C ALA A 5 18.07 -14.53 9.04
N GLN A 6 19.00 -15.25 8.40
CA GLN A 6 19.54 -14.88 7.09
C GLN A 6 18.50 -14.94 5.97
N ILE A 7 17.61 -15.94 5.99
CA ILE A 7 16.49 -16.04 5.03
C ILE A 7 15.53 -14.87 5.24
N ALA A 8 15.08 -14.63 6.48
CA ALA A 8 14.22 -13.49 6.81
C ALA A 8 14.85 -12.15 6.41
N CYS A 9 16.16 -11.95 6.66
CA CYS A 9 16.89 -10.74 6.32
C CYS A 9 17.07 -10.53 4.80
N LYS A 10 17.05 -11.61 4.00
CA LYS A 10 17.11 -11.53 2.54
C LYS A 10 15.75 -11.21 1.95
N LEU A 11 14.67 -11.69 2.58
CA LEU A 11 13.29 -11.38 2.23
C LEU A 11 12.89 -9.92 2.61
N THR A 12 13.50 -9.35 3.66
CA THR A 12 13.28 -7.94 4.07
C THR A 12 13.81 -6.89 3.09
N GLN A 13 14.64 -7.26 2.11
CA GLN A 13 15.18 -6.31 1.14
C GLN A 13 14.16 -5.86 0.09
N ASN A 14 13.09 -6.65 -0.12
CA ASN A 14 12.13 -6.42 -1.19
C ASN A 14 10.68 -6.27 -0.72
N HIS A 15 10.32 -6.57 0.53
CA HIS A 15 8.91 -6.54 0.95
C HIS A 15 8.71 -5.99 2.37
N ARG A 16 7.47 -5.60 2.70
CA ARG A 16 6.98 -5.25 4.06
C ARG A 16 7.09 -6.45 5.01
N ILE A 17 8.31 -6.86 5.32
CA ILE A 17 8.66 -7.81 6.37
C ILE A 17 9.39 -7.03 7.45
N PHE A 18 9.15 -7.39 8.70
CA PHE A 18 9.82 -6.97 9.94
C PHE A 18 11.20 -6.30 9.84
N TYR A 19 11.25 -5.06 9.35
CA TYR A 19 12.51 -4.31 9.22
C TYR A 19 13.16 -3.99 10.59
N PRO A 20 12.41 -3.66 11.66
CA PRO A 20 13.02 -3.36 12.97
C PRO A 20 13.46 -4.61 13.76
N ILE A 21 12.89 -5.78 13.47
CA ILE A 21 12.95 -6.96 14.36
C ILE A 21 14.03 -7.94 13.90
N VAL A 22 14.34 -8.02 12.61
CA VAL A 22 15.56 -8.72 12.17
C VAL A 22 16.78 -8.10 12.83
N GLN A 23 16.84 -6.78 13.05
CA GLN A 23 17.92 -6.19 13.85
C GLN A 23 17.82 -6.52 15.35
N LYS A 24 16.65 -6.35 16.00
CA LYS A 24 16.53 -6.53 17.46
C LYS A 24 16.63 -8.00 17.90
N THR A 25 16.05 -8.94 17.18
CA THR A 25 16.09 -10.38 17.52
C THR A 25 17.45 -10.98 17.20
N VAL A 26 18.08 -10.58 16.08
CA VAL A 26 19.47 -10.95 15.79
C VAL A 26 20.41 -10.31 16.81
N LEU A 27 20.27 -9.04 17.18
CA LEU A 27 21.10 -8.42 18.22
C LEU A 27 20.90 -9.03 19.61
N LYS A 28 19.66 -9.29 20.06
CA LYS A 28 19.42 -9.91 21.39
C LYS A 28 20.04 -11.29 21.47
N GLN A 29 19.94 -12.11 20.43
CA GLN A 29 20.60 -13.42 20.39
C GLN A 29 22.13 -13.31 20.20
N PHE A 30 22.62 -12.29 19.47
CA PHE A 30 24.06 -12.00 19.38
C PHE A 30 24.66 -11.58 20.72
N ILE A 31 23.93 -10.80 21.53
CA ILE A 31 24.37 -10.40 22.88
C ILE A 31 24.37 -11.62 23.81
N LEU A 32 23.34 -12.48 23.75
CA LEU A 32 23.28 -13.73 24.51
C LEU A 32 24.34 -14.77 24.08
N GLN A 33 24.75 -14.80 22.80
CA GLN A 33 25.86 -15.64 22.32
C GLN A 33 27.24 -15.01 22.56
N ARG A 34 27.38 -13.67 22.59
CA ARG A 34 28.63 -12.98 22.92
C ARG A 34 29.08 -13.22 24.35
N VAL A 35 28.15 -13.27 25.31
CA VAL A 35 28.48 -13.59 26.72
C VAL A 35 29.07 -15.01 26.88
N ARG A 36 28.91 -15.89 25.89
CA ARG A 36 29.53 -17.23 25.88
C ARG A 36 30.85 -17.32 25.10
N LEU A 37 31.28 -16.26 24.41
CA LEU A 37 32.42 -16.25 23.49
C LEU A 37 33.43 -15.13 23.76
N GLU A 38 33.44 -14.53 24.95
CA GLU A 38 34.44 -13.52 25.35
C GLU A 38 35.87 -14.07 25.60
N ASN A 39 36.14 -15.35 25.37
CA ASN A 39 37.47 -15.95 25.51
C ASN A 39 38.29 -16.10 24.22
N LEU A 40 37.86 -15.54 23.09
CA LEU A 40 38.68 -15.51 21.87
C LEU A 40 38.75 -14.09 21.28
N ARG A 41 39.96 -13.54 21.26
CA ARG A 41 40.34 -12.19 20.83
C ARG A 41 39.80 -11.84 19.42
N SER A 42 39.45 -10.57 19.25
CA SER A 42 38.99 -9.93 18.01
C SER A 42 40.02 -9.97 16.88
N PRO A 43 39.59 -9.76 15.62
CA PRO A 43 39.95 -8.49 14.98
C PRO A 43 38.92 -8.03 13.94
N PHE A 44 37.91 -7.23 14.31
CA PHE A 44 37.21 -6.39 13.34
C PHE A 44 36.81 -5.08 14.02
N ASN A 45 37.66 -4.09 13.86
CA ASN A 45 37.46 -2.73 14.31
C ASN A 45 37.06 -1.89 13.09
N SER A 46 35.76 -1.79 12.81
CA SER A 46 35.23 -0.79 11.90
C SER A 46 33.88 -0.30 12.40
N LYS A 47 33.79 1.02 12.62
CA LYS A 47 32.55 1.72 13.02
C LYS A 47 31.47 1.43 11.97
N PRO A 48 30.24 1.05 12.35
CA PRO A 48 29.18 0.81 11.38
C PRO A 48 28.81 2.13 10.71
N LYS A 49 29.05 2.22 9.40
CA LYS A 49 28.46 3.26 8.54
C LYS A 49 26.95 3.06 8.55
N LEU A 50 26.21 4.07 8.98
CA LEU A 50 24.76 4.16 8.80
C LEU A 50 24.46 4.15 7.30
N LEU A 51 24.12 2.97 6.77
CA LEU A 51 23.57 2.83 5.43
C LEU A 51 22.20 3.50 5.43
N LYS A 52 22.05 4.58 4.64
CA LYS A 52 20.75 5.12 4.23
C LYS A 52 20.04 4.02 3.44
N ILE A 53 19.15 3.29 4.09
CA ILE A 53 18.32 2.28 3.46
C ILE A 53 17.17 3.00 2.76
N ASN A 54 17.08 2.82 1.45
CA ASN A 54 15.93 3.21 0.65
C ASN A 54 14.75 2.35 1.07
N TRP A 55 13.84 2.92 1.85
CA TRP A 55 12.52 2.36 2.05
C TRP A 55 11.81 2.42 0.71
N ASN A 56 11.50 1.27 0.10
CA ASN A 56 10.60 1.20 -1.04
C ASN A 56 9.20 0.85 -0.51
N PRO A 57 8.34 1.85 -0.17
CA PRO A 57 6.96 1.61 0.24
C PRO A 57 6.09 1.00 -0.87
N LEU A 58 6.66 0.79 -2.07
CA LEU A 58 6.00 0.36 -3.30
C LEU A 58 5.67 -1.13 -3.38
N VAL A 59 6.22 -2.00 -2.52
CA VAL A 59 6.12 -3.46 -2.75
C VAL A 59 4.87 -4.13 -2.16
N SER A 60 3.78 -3.38 -1.96
CA SER A 60 2.49 -3.97 -1.58
C SER A 60 1.27 -3.26 -2.17
N PHE A 61 1.47 -2.39 -3.17
CA PHE A 61 0.35 -1.74 -3.86
C PHE A 61 0.51 -1.86 -5.38
N LYS A 62 0.84 -3.07 -5.86
CA LYS A 62 0.57 -3.48 -7.26
C LYS A 62 -0.88 -3.92 -7.46
N VAL A 63 -1.78 -3.53 -6.54
CA VAL A 63 -3.19 -3.40 -6.91
C VAL A 63 -3.38 -1.99 -7.46
N THR A 64 -3.13 -1.87 -8.76
CA THR A 64 -3.95 -1.00 -9.61
C THR A 64 -5.36 -1.06 -9.05
N PHE A 65 -5.86 0.07 -8.54
CA PHE A 65 -7.30 0.30 -8.59
C PHE A 65 -7.67 0.25 -10.08
N ALA A 66 -7.87 -0.97 -10.57
CA ALA A 66 -8.77 -1.32 -11.65
C ALA A 66 -10.23 -1.30 -11.13
N LEU A 67 -10.48 -0.62 -10.00
CA LEU A 67 -11.73 0.09 -9.82
C LEU A 67 -11.70 1.18 -10.87
N SER A 68 -12.39 0.90 -11.97
CA SER A 68 -12.30 1.61 -13.23
C SER A 68 -12.07 3.11 -13.01
N ILE A 69 -10.83 3.53 -13.29
CA ILE A 69 -10.41 4.94 -13.17
C ILE A 69 -11.38 5.82 -14.00
N LEU A 70 -11.89 5.24 -15.08
CA LEU A 70 -12.96 5.77 -15.93
C LEU A 70 -14.28 5.94 -15.15
N THR A 71 -14.76 4.91 -14.46
CA THR A 71 -16.12 4.90 -13.87
C THR A 71 -16.25 5.80 -12.64
N TRP A 72 -15.17 6.01 -11.88
CA TRP A 72 -15.20 6.93 -10.74
C TRP A 72 -15.10 8.41 -11.14
N LEU A 73 -14.46 8.73 -12.27
CA LEU A 73 -14.37 10.08 -12.82
C LEU A 73 -15.43 10.38 -13.88
N GLY A 74 -16.47 9.55 -13.99
CA GLY A 74 -17.68 9.85 -14.76
C GLY A 74 -17.74 9.27 -16.18
N PHE A 75 -16.80 8.42 -16.60
CA PHE A 75 -16.98 7.62 -17.81
C PHE A 75 -17.88 6.44 -17.49
N ASN A 76 -19.14 6.56 -17.89
CA ASN A 76 -20.07 5.44 -17.85
C ASN A 76 -19.69 4.42 -18.94
N LYS A 77 -20.20 3.19 -18.83
CA LYS A 77 -20.05 2.17 -19.91
C LYS A 77 -20.42 2.70 -21.30
N ALA A 78 -21.36 3.63 -21.39
CA ALA A 78 -21.76 4.29 -22.63
C ALA A 78 -20.67 5.20 -23.25
N ASP A 79 -19.78 5.77 -22.43
CA ASP A 79 -18.62 6.52 -22.93
C ASP A 79 -17.47 5.58 -23.29
N GLU A 80 -17.33 4.43 -22.61
CA GLU A 80 -16.37 3.39 -23.01
C GLU A 80 -16.64 2.80 -24.42
N GLU A 81 -17.90 2.82 -24.85
CA GLU A 81 -18.38 2.41 -26.18
C GLU A 81 -18.19 3.49 -27.26
N LYS A 82 -17.89 4.74 -26.89
CA LYS A 82 -17.54 5.77 -27.87
C LYS A 82 -16.09 5.60 -28.30
N ASP A 83 -15.87 5.33 -29.59
CA ASP A 83 -14.56 5.40 -30.25
C ASP A 83 -14.10 6.86 -30.43
N SER A 84 -14.05 7.63 -29.34
CA SER A 84 -13.47 8.98 -29.40
C SER A 84 -11.94 8.88 -29.35
N GLU A 85 -11.27 9.71 -30.14
CA GLU A 85 -9.81 9.78 -30.18
C GLU A 85 -9.23 10.05 -28.77
N LEU A 86 -9.95 10.84 -27.96
CA LEU A 86 -9.62 11.12 -26.56
C LEU A 86 -9.61 9.83 -25.72
N ILE A 87 -10.70 9.08 -25.71
CA ILE A 87 -10.86 7.87 -24.89
C ILE A 87 -9.83 6.81 -25.29
N MET A 88 -9.60 6.64 -26.58
CA MET A 88 -8.57 5.71 -27.07
C MET A 88 -7.16 6.13 -26.66
N THR A 89 -6.84 7.43 -26.71
CA THR A 89 -5.54 7.95 -26.26
C THR A 89 -5.35 7.74 -24.76
N LEU A 90 -6.38 7.99 -23.95
CA LEU A 90 -6.37 7.76 -22.51
C LEU A 90 -6.20 6.27 -22.16
N LYS A 91 -6.95 5.38 -22.82
CA LYS A 91 -6.80 3.92 -22.66
C LYS A 91 -5.36 3.47 -22.94
N ARG A 92 -4.74 4.00 -24.01
CA ARG A 92 -3.34 3.70 -24.34
C ARG A 92 -2.37 4.22 -23.28
N ALA A 93 -2.57 5.42 -22.75
CA ALA A 93 -1.74 5.96 -21.68
C ALA A 93 -1.76 5.08 -20.42
N VAL A 94 -2.95 4.61 -20.01
CA VAL A 94 -3.13 3.70 -18.88
C VAL A 94 -2.41 2.36 -19.14
N LEU A 95 -2.54 1.80 -20.34
CA LEU A 95 -1.82 0.57 -20.72
C LEU A 95 -0.31 0.74 -20.72
N CYS A 96 0.21 1.87 -21.23
CA CYS A 96 1.64 2.19 -21.16
C CYS A 96 2.10 2.30 -19.71
N THR A 97 1.30 2.90 -18.83
CA THR A 97 1.60 3.00 -17.39
C THR A 97 1.68 1.61 -16.75
N GLN A 98 0.72 0.72 -17.05
CA GLN A 98 0.72 -0.67 -16.57
C GLN A 98 1.92 -1.48 -17.06
N ARG A 99 2.45 -1.15 -18.24
CA ARG A 99 3.66 -1.75 -18.82
C ARG A 99 4.95 -1.06 -18.38
N GLU A 100 4.88 -0.14 -17.42
CA GLU A 100 6.01 0.64 -16.89
C GLU A 100 6.71 1.50 -17.98
N GLN A 101 5.99 1.82 -19.07
CA GLN A 101 6.43 2.71 -20.15
C GLN A 101 6.07 4.17 -19.84
N PHE A 102 6.66 4.70 -18.78
CA PHE A 102 6.23 5.98 -18.18
C PHE A 102 6.39 7.19 -19.11
N GLU A 103 7.49 7.28 -19.87
CA GLU A 103 7.70 8.39 -20.82
C GLU A 103 6.64 8.40 -21.92
N THR A 104 6.35 7.24 -22.50
CA THR A 104 5.30 7.07 -23.52
C THR A 104 3.92 7.39 -22.93
N ALA A 105 3.64 6.93 -21.70
CA ALA A 105 2.40 7.25 -21.02
C ALA A 105 2.23 8.76 -20.83
N GLU A 106 3.29 9.46 -20.40
CA GLU A 106 3.27 10.91 -20.23
C GLU A 106 3.00 11.65 -21.55
N GLN A 107 3.67 11.25 -22.64
CA GLN A 107 3.42 11.82 -23.97
C GLN A 107 1.96 11.63 -24.42
N MET A 108 1.40 10.43 -24.19
CA MET A 108 0.00 10.14 -24.51
C MET A 108 -0.97 10.97 -23.66
N LEU A 109 -0.68 11.20 -22.38
CA LEU A 109 -1.52 12.05 -21.52
C LEU A 109 -1.50 13.52 -21.94
N HIS A 110 -0.35 14.04 -22.36
CA HIS A 110 -0.27 15.38 -22.95
C HIS A 110 -1.03 15.49 -24.28
N LEU A 111 -1.01 14.45 -25.10
CA LEU A 111 -1.81 14.39 -26.32
C LEU A 111 -3.31 14.36 -25.99
N ALA A 112 -3.73 13.51 -25.05
CA ALA A 112 -5.12 13.45 -24.59
C ALA A 112 -5.60 14.79 -24.04
N LEU A 113 -4.79 15.47 -23.23
CA LEU A 113 -5.11 16.80 -22.69
C LEU A 113 -5.32 17.83 -23.82
N ARG A 114 -4.46 17.81 -24.85
CA ARG A 114 -4.63 18.69 -26.02
C ARG A 114 -5.94 18.39 -26.76
N ILE A 115 -6.28 17.12 -26.96
CA ILE A 115 -7.53 16.71 -27.60
C ILE A 115 -8.73 17.20 -26.79
N ALA A 116 -8.74 16.96 -25.48
CA ALA A 116 -9.82 17.40 -24.58
C ALA A 116 -10.00 18.93 -24.59
N GLN A 117 -8.89 19.69 -24.59
CA GLN A 117 -8.92 21.15 -24.71
C GLN A 117 -9.50 21.63 -26.05
N GLN A 118 -9.13 20.99 -27.15
CA GLN A 118 -9.67 21.31 -28.48
C GLN A 118 -11.17 21.02 -28.60
N GLN A 119 -11.62 19.94 -27.94
CA GLN A 119 -13.03 19.56 -27.86
C GLN A 119 -13.83 20.40 -26.84
N GLN A 120 -13.15 21.25 -26.07
CA GLN A 120 -13.73 21.94 -24.91
C GLN A 120 -14.41 20.97 -23.93
N ASP A 121 -13.88 19.76 -23.83
CA ASP A 121 -14.36 18.72 -22.94
C ASP A 121 -13.75 18.90 -21.55
N TYR A 122 -14.48 19.62 -20.69
CA TYR A 122 -14.06 19.90 -19.32
C TYR A 122 -13.83 18.63 -18.48
N GLN A 123 -14.65 17.59 -18.68
CA GLN A 123 -14.50 16.32 -17.97
C GLN A 123 -13.26 15.57 -18.47
N GLY A 124 -13.03 15.57 -19.79
CA GLY A 124 -11.81 15.06 -20.40
C GLY A 124 -10.54 15.73 -19.89
N ILE A 125 -10.56 17.06 -19.72
CA ILE A 125 -9.45 17.84 -19.16
C ILE A 125 -9.17 17.43 -17.71
N LEU A 126 -10.21 17.38 -16.87
CA LEU A 126 -10.10 16.97 -15.47
C LEU A 126 -9.49 15.57 -15.35
N TYR A 127 -9.97 14.63 -16.19
CA TYR A 127 -9.50 13.27 -16.23
C TYR A 127 -8.03 13.15 -16.66
N CYS A 128 -7.60 13.93 -17.66
CA CYS A 128 -6.20 14.00 -18.06
C CYS A 128 -5.32 14.44 -16.89
N TYR A 129 -5.73 15.49 -16.15
CA TYR A 129 -4.97 15.95 -14.99
C TYR A 129 -4.88 14.89 -13.87
N ASP A 130 -5.96 14.17 -13.55
CA ASP A 130 -5.90 13.08 -12.56
C ASP A 130 -4.96 11.95 -13.00
N LEU A 131 -5.02 11.53 -14.28
CA LEU A 131 -4.10 10.52 -14.78
C LEU A 131 -2.63 10.97 -14.78
N MET A 132 -2.37 12.23 -15.14
CA MET A 132 -1.01 12.79 -15.06
C MET A 132 -0.51 12.86 -13.62
N ALA A 133 -1.38 13.21 -12.67
CA ALA A 133 -1.07 13.22 -11.25
C ALA A 133 -0.77 11.81 -10.72
N ASN A 134 -1.58 10.83 -11.11
CA ASN A 134 -1.36 9.41 -10.78
C ASN A 134 -0.05 8.88 -11.38
N LEU A 135 0.26 9.24 -12.63
CA LEU A 135 1.51 8.86 -13.27
C LEU A 135 2.71 9.43 -12.49
N ALA A 136 2.69 10.73 -12.17
CA ALA A 136 3.72 11.38 -11.36
C ALA A 136 3.84 10.76 -9.96
N PHE A 137 2.71 10.41 -9.34
CA PHE A 137 2.68 9.73 -8.05
C PHE A 137 3.33 8.34 -8.11
N ASN A 138 3.01 7.56 -9.15
CA ASN A 138 3.55 6.22 -9.37
C ASN A 138 5.06 6.22 -9.69
N THR A 139 5.55 7.27 -10.35
CA THR A 139 6.99 7.48 -10.61
C THR A 139 7.70 8.21 -9.46
N TYR A 140 7.00 8.47 -8.36
CA TYR A 140 7.52 9.12 -7.14
C TYR A 140 7.98 10.58 -7.34
N ASP A 141 7.50 11.24 -8.40
CA ASP A 141 7.59 12.71 -8.55
C ASP A 141 6.48 13.38 -7.72
N LEU A 142 6.68 13.36 -6.41
CA LEU A 142 5.68 13.78 -5.42
C LEU A 142 5.33 15.27 -5.53
N ASP A 143 6.27 16.12 -5.94
CA ASP A 143 6.02 17.56 -6.12
C ASP A 143 5.15 17.84 -7.35
N LYS A 144 5.38 17.13 -8.45
CA LYS A 144 4.51 17.21 -9.63
C LYS A 144 3.14 16.62 -9.35
N ALA A 145 3.07 15.48 -8.67
CA ALA A 145 1.82 14.85 -8.26
C ALA A 145 0.98 15.79 -7.37
N GLU A 146 1.58 16.40 -6.35
CA GLU A 146 0.91 17.35 -5.46
C GLU A 146 0.31 18.53 -6.24
N LYS A 147 1.10 19.16 -7.11
CA LYS A 147 0.63 20.28 -7.95
C LYS A 147 -0.55 19.87 -8.83
N LEU A 148 -0.47 18.72 -9.49
CA LEU A 148 -1.51 18.25 -10.39
C LEU A 148 -2.79 17.87 -9.62
N PHE A 149 -2.70 17.18 -8.48
CA PHE A 149 -3.87 16.88 -7.65
C PHE A 149 -4.52 18.13 -7.04
N VAL A 150 -3.73 19.13 -6.64
CA VAL A 150 -4.27 20.43 -6.21
C VAL A 150 -5.04 21.09 -7.36
N ASN A 151 -4.54 21.04 -8.59
CA ASN A 151 -5.26 21.56 -9.76
C ASN A 151 -6.56 20.79 -10.01
N VAL A 152 -6.55 19.45 -9.92
CA VAL A 152 -7.76 18.62 -10.04
C VAL A 152 -8.79 19.02 -8.98
N LEU A 153 -8.36 19.20 -7.73
CA LEU A 153 -9.24 19.60 -6.63
C LEU A 153 -9.82 21.01 -6.84
N GLN A 154 -9.00 21.96 -7.32
CA GLN A 154 -9.45 23.32 -7.67
C GLN A 154 -10.49 23.32 -8.80
N LEU A 155 -10.28 22.48 -9.83
CA LEU A 155 -11.24 22.34 -10.92
C LEU A 155 -12.58 21.76 -10.44
N LEU A 156 -12.53 20.70 -9.62
CA LEU A 156 -13.74 20.10 -9.04
C LEU A 156 -14.55 21.13 -8.23
N LEU A 157 -13.90 21.83 -7.29
CA LEU A 157 -14.57 22.80 -6.43
C LEU A 157 -15.03 24.06 -7.21
N GLY A 158 -14.26 24.48 -8.21
CA GLY A 158 -14.59 25.61 -9.08
C GLY A 158 -15.83 25.38 -9.95
N ASP A 159 -16.12 24.12 -10.30
CA ASP A 159 -17.35 23.71 -11.00
C ASP A 159 -18.55 23.52 -10.05
N GLY A 160 -18.39 23.83 -8.76
CA GLY A 160 -19.45 23.70 -7.76
C GLY A 160 -19.64 22.28 -7.23
N THR A 161 -18.70 21.36 -7.48
CA THR A 161 -18.74 20.02 -6.87
C THR A 161 -18.67 20.16 -5.35
N SER A 162 -19.58 19.48 -4.63
CA SER A 162 -19.60 19.50 -3.17
C SER A 162 -18.31 18.93 -2.58
N GLU A 163 -17.86 19.49 -1.44
CA GLU A 163 -16.76 18.91 -0.66
C GLU A 163 -17.05 17.48 -0.18
N ASP A 164 -18.33 17.13 -0.08
CA ASP A 164 -18.78 15.80 0.33
C ASP A 164 -18.81 14.81 -0.86
N ASP A 165 -18.55 15.25 -2.10
CA ASP A 165 -18.51 14.36 -3.26
C ASP A 165 -17.32 13.37 -3.17
N LEU A 166 -17.56 12.11 -3.49
CA LEU A 166 -16.54 11.04 -3.46
C LEU A 166 -15.28 11.39 -4.26
N LYS A 167 -15.41 12.13 -5.37
CA LYS A 167 -14.27 12.59 -6.19
C LYS A 167 -13.38 13.53 -5.38
N VAL A 168 -13.98 14.48 -4.67
CA VAL A 168 -13.24 15.45 -3.83
C VAL A 168 -12.56 14.75 -2.67
N ILE A 169 -13.26 13.82 -2.00
CA ILE A 169 -12.70 13.03 -0.90
C ILE A 169 -11.52 12.18 -1.39
N HIS A 170 -11.63 11.55 -2.55
CA HIS A 170 -10.58 10.72 -3.11
C HIS A 170 -9.31 11.49 -3.48
N ILE A 171 -9.44 12.64 -4.16
CA ILE A 171 -8.29 13.47 -4.49
C ILE A 171 -7.63 14.01 -3.22
N SER A 172 -8.43 14.39 -2.21
CA SER A 172 -7.93 14.81 -0.90
C SER A 172 -7.17 13.69 -0.18
N LEU A 173 -7.64 12.44 -0.29
CA LEU A 173 -6.96 11.27 0.25
C LEU A 173 -5.59 11.04 -0.41
N LYS A 174 -5.49 11.23 -1.73
CA LYS A 174 -4.20 11.17 -2.47
C LYS A 174 -3.24 12.27 -2.00
N LEU A 175 -3.73 13.49 -1.76
CA LEU A 175 -2.93 14.58 -1.20
C LEU A 175 -2.44 14.29 0.22
N ALA A 176 -3.28 13.70 1.08
CA ALA A 176 -2.87 13.25 2.42
C ALA A 176 -1.75 12.20 2.33
N ARG A 177 -1.88 11.24 1.41
CA ARG A 177 -0.84 10.24 1.14
C ARG A 177 0.46 10.85 0.63
N ILE A 178 0.40 11.85 -0.24
CA ILE A 178 1.60 12.58 -0.68
C ILE A 178 2.26 13.30 0.49
N CYS A 179 1.48 13.95 1.37
CA CYS A 179 2.00 14.57 2.58
C CYS A 179 2.72 13.56 3.47
N GLN A 180 2.15 12.36 3.66
CA GLN A 180 2.79 11.27 4.39
C GLN A 180 4.13 10.87 3.74
N LEU A 181 4.14 10.65 2.42
CA LEU A 181 5.36 10.23 1.70
C LEU A 181 6.45 11.32 1.71
N LYS A 182 6.07 12.60 1.79
CA LYS A 182 6.98 13.74 1.99
C LYS A 182 7.38 13.95 3.45
N ALA A 183 6.98 13.06 4.36
CA ALA A 183 7.19 13.16 5.81
C ALA A 183 6.60 14.44 6.44
N ASN A 184 5.57 15.02 5.83
CA ASN A 184 4.80 16.12 6.39
C ASN A 184 3.67 15.58 7.27
N ILE A 185 4.05 15.17 8.49
CA ILE A 185 3.21 14.40 9.42
C ILE A 185 1.91 15.14 9.78
N GLU A 186 2.00 16.43 10.11
CA GLU A 186 0.83 17.22 10.53
C GLU A 186 -0.22 17.35 9.42
N ARG A 187 0.22 17.65 8.19
CA ARG A 187 -0.70 17.77 7.04
C ARG A 187 -1.28 16.42 6.63
N ALA A 188 -0.50 15.35 6.73
CA ALA A 188 -0.98 13.99 6.46
C ALA A 188 -2.10 13.61 7.44
N ASP A 189 -1.87 13.77 8.74
CA ASP A 189 -2.86 13.48 9.79
C ASP A 189 -4.17 14.24 9.59
N LEU A 190 -4.07 15.55 9.35
CA LEU A 190 -5.22 16.40 9.08
C LEU A 190 -6.00 15.90 7.87
N GLY A 191 -5.32 15.59 6.77
CA GLY A 191 -5.94 15.11 5.54
C GLY A 191 -6.67 13.78 5.73
N TYR A 192 -6.05 12.81 6.42
CA TYR A 192 -6.69 11.52 6.71
C TYR A 192 -7.94 11.67 7.59
N ARG A 193 -7.86 12.49 8.65
CA ARG A 193 -9.01 12.74 9.53
C ARG A 193 -10.14 13.44 8.79
N TRP A 194 -9.83 14.42 7.95
CA TRP A 194 -10.82 15.11 7.13
C TRP A 194 -11.52 14.16 6.16
N CYS A 195 -10.77 13.28 5.47
CA CYS A 195 -11.35 12.27 4.59
C CYS A 195 -12.26 11.30 5.35
N LEU A 196 -11.85 10.85 6.54
CA LEU A 196 -12.67 9.97 7.39
C LEU A 196 -13.97 10.65 7.82
N GLU A 197 -13.89 11.89 8.31
CA GLU A 197 -15.07 12.67 8.70
C GLU A 197 -16.08 12.79 7.56
N LYS A 198 -15.62 13.18 6.37
CA LYS A 198 -16.45 13.37 5.19
C LYS A 198 -17.10 12.09 4.69
N ILE A 199 -16.35 10.98 4.67
CA ILE A 199 -16.90 9.71 4.18
C ILE A 199 -17.87 9.07 5.18
N GLU A 200 -17.70 9.28 6.50
CA GLU A 200 -18.52 8.63 7.53
C GLU A 200 -20.00 9.01 7.40
N HIS A 201 -20.28 10.26 7.01
CA HIS A 201 -21.63 10.77 6.81
C HIS A 201 -22.40 10.07 5.67
N GLN A 202 -21.69 9.39 4.76
CA GLN A 202 -22.27 8.77 3.57
C GLN A 202 -21.83 7.32 3.34
N ARG A 203 -21.16 6.70 4.33
CA ARG A 203 -20.50 5.38 4.25
C ARG A 203 -21.35 4.26 3.66
N LYS A 204 -22.67 4.28 3.83
CA LYS A 204 -23.60 3.22 3.40
C LYS A 204 -24.62 3.68 2.36
N VAL A 205 -24.36 4.82 1.72
CA VAL A 205 -25.26 5.36 0.68
C VAL A 205 -25.13 4.54 -0.60
N ASN A 206 -23.91 4.14 -0.97
CA ASN A 206 -23.64 3.27 -2.11
C ASN A 206 -22.35 2.45 -1.92
N GLU A 207 -22.16 1.42 -2.75
CA GLU A 207 -20.99 0.53 -2.68
C GLU A 207 -19.65 1.28 -2.84
N ASP A 208 -19.59 2.28 -3.72
CA ASP A 208 -18.37 3.08 -3.95
C ASP A 208 -17.93 3.87 -2.71
N SER A 209 -18.90 4.42 -1.95
CA SER A 209 -18.63 5.14 -0.70
C SER A 209 -18.11 4.21 0.40
N GLU A 210 -18.60 2.97 0.44
CA GLU A 210 -18.14 1.97 1.39
C GLU A 210 -16.73 1.50 1.04
N ILE A 211 -16.46 1.25 -0.25
CA ILE A 211 -15.12 0.93 -0.75
C ILE A 211 -14.14 2.06 -0.42
N LEU A 212 -14.51 3.32 -0.68
CA LEU A 212 -13.67 4.48 -0.38
C LEU A 212 -13.37 4.59 1.12
N TYR A 213 -14.36 4.36 1.98
CA TYR A 213 -14.15 4.31 3.43
C TYR A 213 -13.11 3.24 3.81
N GLY A 214 -13.16 2.05 3.21
CA GLY A 214 -12.14 1.02 3.41
C GLY A 214 -10.74 1.46 2.99
N VAL A 215 -10.60 2.15 1.85
CA VAL A 215 -9.31 2.67 1.37
C VAL A 215 -8.75 3.73 2.31
N ILE A 216 -9.58 4.66 2.76
CA ILE A 216 -9.17 5.71 3.70
C ILE A 216 -8.62 5.07 4.98
N ASN A 217 -9.33 4.05 5.52
CA ASN A 217 -8.89 3.33 6.71
C ASN A 217 -7.56 2.60 6.51
N ASP A 218 -7.37 1.90 5.40
CA ASP A 218 -6.09 1.25 5.10
C ASP A 218 -4.96 2.28 5.06
N TRP A 219 -5.11 3.34 4.26
CA TRP A 219 -4.04 4.34 4.10
C TRP A 219 -3.74 5.09 5.39
N TYR A 220 -4.77 5.41 6.19
CA TYR A 220 -4.56 6.04 7.49
C TYR A 220 -3.88 5.08 8.48
N ALA A 221 -4.22 3.78 8.44
CA ALA A 221 -3.50 2.79 9.22
C ALA A 221 -2.01 2.74 8.85
N GLN A 222 -1.67 2.80 7.55
CA GLN A 222 -0.26 2.86 7.12
C GLN A 222 0.45 4.10 7.68
N TYR A 223 -0.21 5.26 7.66
CA TYR A 223 0.32 6.46 8.32
C TYR A 223 0.53 6.26 9.83
N LEU A 224 -0.44 5.67 10.53
CA LEU A 224 -0.33 5.38 11.96
C LEU A 224 0.80 4.40 12.27
N LEU A 225 1.06 3.43 11.39
CA LEU A 225 2.20 2.52 11.49
C LEU A 225 3.56 3.22 11.34
N ASP A 226 3.64 4.24 10.47
CA ASP A 226 4.84 5.06 10.25
C ASP A 226 5.15 5.95 11.46
N VAL A 227 4.12 6.53 12.08
CA VAL A 227 4.29 7.33 13.31
C VAL A 227 4.33 6.47 14.59
N GLY A 228 4.07 5.17 14.48
CA GLY A 228 4.20 4.19 15.56
C GLY A 228 2.98 4.03 16.47
N ASP A 229 1.81 4.57 16.10
CA ASP A 229 0.55 4.42 16.84
C ASP A 229 -0.12 3.08 16.48
N LEU A 230 0.41 1.99 17.03
CA LEU A 230 -0.06 0.62 16.77
C LEU A 230 -1.52 0.39 17.16
N PRO A 231 -2.02 0.87 18.33
CA PRO A 231 -3.41 0.65 18.71
C PRO A 231 -4.40 1.24 17.70
N LYS A 232 -4.18 2.49 17.25
CA LYS A 232 -5.05 3.08 16.24
C LYS A 232 -4.89 2.42 14.88
N ALA A 233 -3.66 2.03 14.50
CA ALA A 233 -3.44 1.31 13.25
C ALA A 233 -4.23 -0.01 13.21
N LEU A 234 -4.31 -0.76 14.31
CA LEU A 234 -5.13 -1.97 14.39
C LEU A 234 -6.62 -1.68 14.23
N VAL A 235 -7.15 -0.59 14.81
CA VAL A 235 -8.55 -0.19 14.62
C VAL A 235 -8.85 0.05 13.15
N HIS A 236 -8.03 0.86 12.48
CA HIS A 236 -8.24 1.20 11.07
C HIS A 236 -7.99 0.02 10.13
N LEU A 237 -7.00 -0.85 10.38
CA LEU A 237 -6.81 -2.08 9.61
C LEU A 237 -8.01 -3.03 9.72
N ASN A 238 -8.63 -3.16 10.91
CA ASN A 238 -9.82 -3.98 11.08
C ASN A 238 -11.02 -3.41 10.32
N GLU A 239 -11.21 -2.09 10.32
CA GLU A 239 -12.26 -1.44 9.52
C GLU A 239 -12.04 -1.64 8.02
N ALA A 240 -10.80 -1.48 7.54
CA ALA A 240 -10.46 -1.74 6.14
C ALA A 240 -10.69 -3.21 5.75
N TYR A 241 -10.31 -4.15 6.61
CA TYR A 241 -10.53 -5.58 6.40
C TYR A 241 -12.03 -5.92 6.35
N LYS A 242 -12.81 -5.38 7.29
CA LYS A 242 -14.26 -5.58 7.34
C LYS A 242 -14.92 -5.13 6.02
N VAL A 243 -14.65 -3.91 5.58
CA VAL A 243 -15.15 -3.37 4.31
C VAL A 243 -14.76 -4.27 3.13
N CYS A 244 -13.50 -4.70 3.08
CA CYS A 244 -13.01 -5.56 2.00
C CYS A 244 -13.78 -6.89 1.96
N THR A 245 -14.09 -7.49 3.12
CA THR A 245 -14.85 -8.73 3.19
C THR A 245 -16.35 -8.57 2.89
N GLU A 246 -16.94 -7.41 3.22
CA GLU A 246 -18.36 -7.12 3.00
C GLU A 246 -18.67 -6.74 1.54
N THR A 247 -17.76 -6.01 0.86
CA THR A 247 -18.00 -5.48 -0.51
C THR A 247 -17.51 -6.42 -1.63
N GLN A 248 -16.37 -7.09 -1.47
CA GLN A 248 -15.70 -7.78 -2.60
C GLN A 248 -15.78 -9.31 -2.52
N GLY A 249 -16.55 -9.85 -1.57
CA GLY A 249 -16.55 -11.27 -1.25
C GLY A 249 -15.26 -11.70 -0.54
N LEU A 250 -15.38 -12.64 0.40
CA LEU A 250 -14.39 -13.05 1.39
C LEU A 250 -13.03 -13.59 0.86
N LYS A 251 -12.71 -13.51 -0.43
CA LYS A 251 -11.59 -14.27 -1.01
C LYS A 251 -10.82 -13.57 -2.13
N ASN A 252 -10.17 -12.45 -1.82
CA ASN A 252 -9.27 -11.80 -2.77
C ASN A 252 -7.89 -11.49 -2.16
N GLU A 253 -6.97 -11.08 -3.03
CA GLU A 253 -5.60 -10.73 -2.66
C GLU A 253 -5.54 -9.60 -1.62
N LYS A 254 -6.41 -8.58 -1.74
CA LYS A 254 -6.47 -7.46 -0.78
C LYS A 254 -6.79 -7.92 0.63
N SER A 255 -7.80 -8.79 0.80
CA SER A 255 -8.16 -9.38 2.09
C SER A 255 -6.99 -10.14 2.72
N MET A 256 -6.22 -10.87 1.91
CA MET A 256 -5.02 -11.58 2.36
C MET A 256 -3.94 -10.62 2.83
N LEU A 257 -3.69 -9.52 2.09
CA LEU A 257 -2.69 -8.52 2.46
C LEU A 257 -3.09 -7.75 3.72
N LEU A 258 -4.38 -7.41 3.91
CA LEU A 258 -4.89 -6.79 5.13
C LEU A 258 -4.74 -7.71 6.35
N LEU A 259 -5.00 -9.01 6.20
CA LEU A 259 -4.71 -9.99 7.26
C LEU A 259 -3.22 -10.08 7.58
N ASN A 260 -2.35 -9.99 6.57
CA ASN A 260 -0.91 -9.92 6.80
C ASN A 260 -0.52 -8.67 7.59
N ASP A 261 -1.05 -7.50 7.24
CA ASP A 261 -0.77 -6.24 7.94
C ASP A 261 -1.32 -6.26 9.38
N LEU A 262 -2.51 -6.82 9.62
CA LEU A 262 -3.05 -7.08 10.95
C LEU A 262 -2.13 -8.01 11.77
N GLY A 263 -1.63 -9.07 11.15
CA GLY A 263 -0.71 -10.02 11.78
C GLY A 263 0.62 -9.37 12.20
N ILE A 264 1.24 -8.61 11.29
CA ILE A 264 2.49 -7.89 11.58
C ILE A 264 2.27 -6.82 12.65
N THR A 265 1.15 -6.08 12.58
CA THR A 265 0.84 -5.02 13.54
C THR A 265 0.57 -5.60 14.93
N SER A 266 -0.16 -6.71 15.01
CA SER A 266 -0.41 -7.41 16.28
C SER A 266 0.90 -7.90 16.91
N PHE A 267 1.82 -8.43 16.10
CA PHE A 267 3.14 -8.82 16.60
C PHE A 267 3.95 -7.62 17.13
N ARG A 268 3.91 -6.48 16.44
CA ARG A 268 4.55 -5.23 16.90
C ARG A 268 3.94 -4.75 18.21
N ALA A 269 2.65 -5.02 18.43
CA ALA A 269 1.92 -4.76 19.66
C ALA A 269 2.10 -5.86 20.74
N GLU A 270 2.98 -6.85 20.49
CA GLU A 270 3.27 -7.99 21.37
C GLU A 270 2.08 -8.94 21.60
N ASP A 271 1.02 -8.85 20.80
CA ASP A 271 -0.09 -9.81 20.75
C ASP A 271 0.25 -10.94 19.77
N TYR A 272 1.02 -11.91 20.26
CA TYR A 272 1.52 -13.03 19.45
C TYR A 272 0.42 -14.00 19.05
N GLU A 273 -0.63 -14.13 19.86
CA GLU A 273 -1.80 -14.96 19.60
C GLU A 273 -2.61 -14.43 18.43
N ALA A 274 -2.96 -13.13 18.45
CA ALA A 274 -3.66 -12.48 17.34
C ALA A 274 -2.78 -12.47 16.08
N ALA A 275 -1.48 -12.19 16.22
CA ALA A 275 -0.55 -12.20 15.11
C ALA A 275 -0.51 -13.53 14.36
N GLU A 276 -0.41 -14.63 15.11
CA GLU A 276 -0.45 -15.98 14.53
C GLU A 276 -1.80 -16.28 13.86
N LYS A 277 -2.91 -15.93 14.52
CA LYS A 277 -4.26 -16.14 13.99
C LYS A 277 -4.42 -15.45 12.62
N TYR A 278 -4.13 -14.16 12.54
CA TYR A 278 -4.27 -13.38 11.32
C TYR A 278 -3.39 -13.92 10.18
N LEU A 279 -2.14 -14.31 10.45
CA LEU A 279 -1.27 -14.86 9.42
C LEU A 279 -1.67 -16.26 8.97
N ARG A 280 -2.22 -17.10 9.85
CA ARG A 280 -2.78 -18.39 9.43
C ARG A 280 -4.02 -18.21 8.54
N GLU A 281 -4.87 -17.23 8.86
CA GLU A 281 -5.99 -16.84 8.00
C GLU A 281 -5.51 -16.30 6.65
N ALA A 282 -4.47 -15.45 6.62
CA ALA A 282 -3.85 -14.95 5.40
C ALA A 282 -3.31 -16.09 4.53
N LEU A 283 -2.60 -17.07 5.12
CA LEU A 283 -2.11 -18.25 4.39
C LEU A 283 -3.26 -19.11 3.86
N ALA A 284 -4.29 -19.35 4.67
CA ALA A 284 -5.44 -20.16 4.24
C ALA A 284 -6.15 -19.53 3.04
N LEU A 285 -6.27 -18.20 3.05
CA LEU A 285 -6.83 -17.43 1.95
C LEU A 285 -5.91 -17.44 0.71
N GLY A 286 -4.63 -17.09 0.87
CA GLY A 286 -3.67 -17.07 -0.24
C GLY A 286 -3.47 -18.43 -0.91
N ASN A 287 -3.65 -19.53 -0.16
CA ASN A 287 -3.65 -20.88 -0.73
C ASN A 287 -4.84 -21.15 -1.67
N GLN A 288 -5.94 -20.40 -1.56
CA GLN A 288 -7.11 -20.50 -2.45
C GLN A 288 -7.00 -19.58 -3.68
N LEU A 289 -6.13 -18.57 -3.66
CA LEU A 289 -5.92 -17.65 -4.79
C LEU A 289 -5.10 -18.32 -5.91
N GLU A 290 -5.25 -17.87 -7.14
CA GLU A 290 -4.39 -18.34 -8.24
C GLU A 290 -2.98 -17.74 -8.14
N ASP A 291 -2.91 -16.45 -7.83
CA ASP A 291 -1.66 -15.74 -7.61
C ASP A 291 -1.04 -16.10 -6.25
N LYS A 292 0.19 -16.61 -6.28
CA LYS A 292 0.98 -17.02 -5.11
C LYS A 292 2.08 -16.04 -4.75
N THR A 293 2.20 -14.93 -5.47
CA THR A 293 3.31 -13.95 -5.38
C THR A 293 3.57 -13.50 -3.95
N HIS A 294 2.53 -13.32 -3.14
CA HIS A 294 2.65 -12.80 -1.78
C HIS A 294 2.75 -13.87 -0.68
N LEU A 295 2.58 -15.16 -1.02
CA LEU A 295 2.62 -16.22 -0.01
C LEU A 295 3.99 -16.38 0.64
N GLY A 296 5.08 -16.09 -0.10
CA GLY A 296 6.45 -16.20 0.42
C GLY A 296 6.67 -15.33 1.66
N VAL A 297 6.23 -14.07 1.56
CA VAL A 297 6.23 -13.07 2.63
C VAL A 297 5.41 -13.52 3.83
N ILE A 298 4.18 -14.01 3.62
CA ILE A 298 3.27 -14.43 4.69
C ILE A 298 3.85 -15.65 5.44
N HIS A 299 4.42 -16.61 4.70
CA HIS A 299 5.14 -17.75 5.29
C HIS A 299 6.33 -17.30 6.16
N ALA A 300 7.11 -16.33 5.69
CA ALA A 300 8.24 -15.81 6.45
C ALA A 300 7.79 -15.09 7.73
N ASN A 301 6.72 -14.29 7.66
CA ASN A 301 6.15 -13.58 8.80
C ASN A 301 5.63 -14.57 9.86
N LEU A 302 4.89 -15.60 9.45
CA LEU A 302 4.39 -16.61 10.39
C LEU A 302 5.54 -17.41 11.00
N GLY A 303 6.55 -17.76 10.19
CA GLY A 303 7.76 -18.41 10.70
C GLY A 303 8.48 -17.59 11.77
N LEU A 304 8.55 -16.26 11.62
CA LEU A 304 9.15 -15.38 12.63
C LEU A 304 8.34 -15.35 13.93
N ILE A 305 7.00 -15.29 13.85
CA ILE A 305 6.12 -15.37 15.02
C ILE A 305 6.32 -16.69 15.76
N LEU A 306 6.35 -17.81 15.03
CA LEU A 306 6.56 -19.12 15.63
C LEU A 306 7.95 -19.28 16.27
N LEU A 307 9.00 -18.67 15.69
CA LEU A 307 10.31 -18.60 16.35
C LEU A 307 10.23 -17.85 17.68
N GLN A 308 9.52 -16.72 17.72
CA GLN A 308 9.35 -15.93 18.93
C GLN A 308 8.60 -16.72 20.02
N LYS A 309 7.64 -17.57 19.61
CA LYS A 309 6.90 -18.50 20.49
C LYS A 309 7.68 -19.78 20.85
N GLY A 310 8.88 -19.99 20.30
CA GLY A 310 9.70 -21.17 20.56
C GLY A 310 9.31 -22.43 19.76
N VAL A 311 8.42 -22.31 18.76
CA VAL A 311 7.97 -23.42 17.90
C VAL A 311 8.93 -23.58 16.71
N ILE A 312 10.16 -24.01 17.00
CA ILE A 312 11.29 -23.94 16.06
C ILE A 312 11.07 -24.80 14.80
N ASN A 313 10.55 -26.03 14.96
CA ASN A 313 10.43 -26.97 13.85
C ASN A 313 9.41 -26.52 12.79
N GLU A 314 8.28 -25.94 13.22
CA GLU A 314 7.27 -25.41 12.29
C GLU A 314 7.78 -24.12 11.65
N ALA A 315 8.42 -23.25 12.42
CA ALA A 315 9.02 -22.03 11.91
C ALA A 315 10.04 -22.29 10.79
N GLU A 316 10.93 -23.27 10.97
CA GLU A 316 11.91 -23.65 9.96
C GLU A 316 11.24 -24.14 8.66
N LYS A 317 10.17 -24.93 8.76
CA LYS A 317 9.39 -25.37 7.60
C LYS A 317 8.79 -24.18 6.86
N LEU A 318 8.13 -23.27 7.59
CA LEU A 318 7.49 -22.09 7.01
C LEU A 318 8.50 -21.17 6.32
N CYS A 319 9.61 -20.84 6.97
CA CYS A 319 10.64 -19.99 6.35
C CYS A 319 11.27 -20.64 5.10
N ASN A 320 11.44 -21.97 5.10
CA ASN A 320 11.91 -22.69 3.92
C ASN A 320 10.90 -22.71 2.78
N THR A 321 9.61 -22.85 3.09
CA THR A 321 8.54 -22.72 2.09
C THR A 321 8.50 -21.30 1.52
N GLY A 322 8.54 -20.27 2.38
CA GLY A 322 8.53 -18.88 1.94
C GLY A 322 9.67 -18.57 0.97
N ARG A 323 10.89 -19.02 1.30
CA ARG A 323 12.06 -18.92 0.43
C ARG A 323 11.89 -19.60 -0.93
N LYS A 324 11.12 -20.68 -1.04
CA LYS A 324 10.88 -21.37 -2.33
C LYS A 324 9.83 -20.67 -3.19
N LEU A 325 9.03 -19.78 -2.60
CA LEU A 325 7.99 -19.04 -3.30
C LEU A 325 8.50 -17.69 -3.82
N ASP A 326 9.47 -17.08 -3.13
CA ASP A 326 10.08 -15.80 -3.53
C ASP A 326 11.26 -15.94 -4.52
N PHE A 327 11.67 -17.17 -4.89
CA PHE A 327 12.77 -17.50 -5.81
C PHE A 327 12.37 -18.64 -6.74
#